data_AF-A0A538EGR1-F1
#
_entry.id   AF-A0A538EGR1-F1
#
_cell.length_a   1.000
_cell.length_b   1.000
_cell.length_c   1.000
_cell.angle_alpha   90.00
_cell.angle_beta   90.00
_cell.angle_gamma   90.00
#
_symmetry.space_group_name_H-M   'P 1'
#
loop_
_entity.id
_entity.type
_entity.pdbx_description
1 polymer ?
#
loop_
_entity_poly.entity_id
_entity_poly.type
_entity_poly.pdbx_seq_one_letter_code
_entity_poly.pdbx_strand_id
1 'polypeptide(L)'
;AMRLGALNWGGFFAAHPDTPGKLAAFAYAFEHLEIAGYEELRRVAQRAADPETVEVADRILLEERAAAERIASLFDRAVEASLGEAGVTVGGVSAPG
;
A
#
# COMPACT_ATOMS: atom_id res chain seq x y z
N ALA A 1 -7.51 25.55 -8.65
CA ALA A 1 -7.26 24.60 -7.55
C ALA A 1 -6.42 23.39 -7.99
N MET A 2 -6.85 22.59 -8.98
CA MET A 2 -6.17 21.34 -9.37
C MET A 2 -4.70 21.49 -9.84
N ARG A 3 -4.34 22.56 -10.57
CA ARG A 3 -2.94 22.78 -11.04
C ARG A 3 -1.95 23.10 -9.90
N LEU A 4 -2.38 23.84 -8.88
CA LEU A 4 -1.53 24.11 -7.70
C LEU A 4 -1.36 22.86 -6.84
N GLY A 5 -2.41 22.02 -6.71
CA GLY A 5 -2.32 20.74 -6.02
C GLY A 5 -1.34 19.77 -6.68
N ALA A 6 -1.37 19.67 -8.02
CA ALA A 6 -0.46 18.80 -8.78
C ALA A 6 1.03 19.25 -8.68
N LEU A 7 1.30 20.56 -8.66
CA LEU A 7 2.64 21.11 -8.44
C LEU A 7 3.21 20.72 -7.06
N ASN A 8 2.36 20.70 -6.02
CA ASN A 8 2.77 20.32 -4.68
C ASN A 8 3.16 18.84 -4.58
N TRP A 9 2.39 17.95 -5.23
CA TRP A 9 2.69 16.52 -5.28
C TRP A 9 3.94 16.19 -6.12
N GLY A 10 4.09 16.82 -7.30
CA GLY A 10 5.27 16.59 -8.15
C GLY A 10 6.59 17.00 -7.47
N GLY A 11 6.59 18.14 -6.78
CA GLY A 11 7.74 18.58 -5.97
C GLY A 11 8.01 17.68 -4.77
N PHE A 12 6.95 17.24 -4.08
CA PHE A 12 7.05 16.29 -2.95
C PHE A 12 7.71 14.98 -3.37
N PHE A 13 7.31 14.39 -4.50
CA PHE A 13 7.91 13.14 -4.99
C PHE A 13 9.35 13.32 -5.48
N ALA A 14 9.65 14.42 -6.18
CA ALA A 14 11.01 14.69 -6.66
C ALA A 14 12.01 14.93 -5.51
N ALA A 15 11.55 15.46 -4.39
CA ALA A 15 12.37 15.69 -3.20
C ALA A 15 12.57 14.44 -2.33
N HIS A 16 11.80 13.36 -2.57
CA HIS A 16 11.83 12.15 -1.75
C HIS A 16 12.39 10.96 -2.54
N PRO A 17 13.55 10.41 -2.16
CA PRO A 17 14.13 9.23 -2.80
C PRO A 17 13.15 8.08 -2.88
N ASP A 18 13.24 7.29 -3.97
CA ASP A 18 12.48 6.05 -4.11
C ASP A 18 13.13 4.96 -3.26
N THR A 19 12.73 4.90 -1.99
CA THR A 19 13.21 3.90 -1.05
C THR A 19 12.28 2.68 -1.00
N PRO A 20 12.80 1.51 -0.59
CA PRO A 20 11.97 0.33 -0.30
C PRO A 20 10.81 0.65 0.67
N GLY A 21 11.05 1.50 1.68
CA GLY A 21 10.04 1.94 2.63
C GLY A 21 8.92 2.77 1.98
N LYS A 22 9.27 3.70 1.09
CA LYS A 22 8.29 4.47 0.30
C LYS A 22 7.45 3.53 -0.56
N LEU A 23 8.09 2.59 -1.27
CA LEU A 23 7.40 1.61 -2.11
C LEU A 23 6.41 0.77 -1.28
N ALA A 24 6.84 0.20 -0.16
CA ALA A 24 5.98 -0.62 0.70
C ALA A 24 4.78 0.18 1.24
N ALA A 25 5.00 1.43 1.67
CA ALA A 25 3.93 2.28 2.17
C ALA A 25 2.90 2.63 1.08
N PHE A 26 3.35 2.97 -0.13
CA PHE A 26 2.46 3.29 -1.25
C PHE A 26 1.71 2.06 -1.75
N ALA A 27 2.38 0.91 -1.85
CA ALA A 27 1.73 -0.34 -2.21
C ALA A 27 0.63 -0.68 -1.19
N TYR A 28 0.92 -0.63 0.11
CA TYR A 28 -0.08 -0.85 1.15
C TYR A 28 -1.27 0.12 1.06
N ALA A 29 -1.02 1.41 0.84
CA ALA A 29 -2.08 2.39 0.66
C ALA A 29 -2.95 2.10 -0.58
N PHE A 30 -2.33 1.61 -1.66
CA PHE A 30 -3.03 1.24 -2.88
C PHE A 30 -3.93 0.03 -2.68
N GLU A 31 -3.45 -1.02 -2.01
CA GLU A 31 -4.28 -2.18 -1.65
C GLU A 31 -5.52 -1.77 -0.85
N HIS A 32 -5.38 -0.83 0.10
CA HIS A 32 -6.54 -0.31 0.86
C HIS A 32 -7.50 0.52 0.01
N LEU A 33 -6.99 1.24 -1.00
CA LEU A 33 -7.83 1.92 -1.98
C LEU A 33 -8.61 0.90 -2.81
N GLU A 34 -7.98 -0.19 -3.24
CA GLU A 34 -8.65 -1.27 -3.98
C GLU A 34 -9.68 -1.99 -3.12
N ILE A 35 -9.36 -2.33 -1.86
CA ILE A 35 -10.33 -2.87 -0.91
C ILE A 35 -11.56 -1.96 -0.80
N ALA A 36 -11.37 -0.65 -0.60
CA ALA A 36 -12.48 0.29 -0.52
C ALA A 36 -13.29 0.34 -1.84
N GLY A 37 -12.60 0.35 -2.98
CA GLY A 37 -13.22 0.36 -4.31
C GLY A 37 -14.07 -0.88 -4.57
N TYR A 38 -13.57 -2.08 -4.26
CA TYR A 38 -14.31 -3.32 -4.44
C TYR A 38 -15.45 -3.49 -3.42
N GLU A 39 -15.30 -2.99 -2.19
CA GLU A 39 -16.40 -2.89 -1.24
C GLU A 39 -17.54 -2.02 -1.79
N GLU A 40 -17.23 -0.88 -2.40
CA GLU A 40 -18.21 -0.01 -3.04
C GLU A 40 -18.85 -0.67 -4.26
N LEU A 41 -18.04 -1.25 -5.16
CA LEU A 41 -18.51 -1.97 -6.34
C LEU A 41 -19.48 -3.10 -5.97
N ARG A 42 -19.11 -3.91 -4.97
CA ARG A 42 -19.96 -4.99 -4.45
C ARG A 42 -21.33 -4.45 -3.99
N ARG A 43 -21.36 -3.33 -3.27
CA ARG A 43 -22.60 -2.69 -2.81
C ARG A 43 -23.46 -2.16 -3.97
N VAL A 44 -22.83 -1.66 -5.03
CA VAL A 44 -23.51 -1.21 -6.25
C VAL A 44 -24.09 -2.42 -6.99
N ALA A 45 -23.30 -3.47 -7.21
CA ALA A 45 -23.73 -4.70 -7.88
C ALA A 45 -24.91 -5.39 -7.17
N GLN A 46 -24.87 -5.45 -5.83
CA GLN A 46 -26.00 -5.93 -5.03
C GLN A 46 -27.29 -5.15 -5.29
N ARG A 47 -27.22 -3.82 -5.38
CA ARG A 47 -28.38 -2.96 -5.67
C ARG A 47 -28.87 -3.09 -7.11
N ALA A 48 -27.95 -3.40 -8.03
CA ALA A 48 -28.25 -3.65 -9.44
C ALA A 48 -28.76 -5.06 -9.73
N ALA A 49 -28.85 -5.94 -8.70
CA ALA A 49 -29.17 -7.35 -8.85
C ALA A 49 -28.24 -8.09 -9.83
N ASP A 50 -26.94 -7.77 -9.78
CA ASP A 50 -25.88 -8.38 -10.59
C ASP A 50 -25.05 -9.35 -9.72
N PRO A 51 -25.43 -10.64 -9.62
CA PRO A 51 -24.75 -11.60 -8.76
C PRO A 51 -23.35 -11.96 -9.25
N GLU A 52 -23.10 -11.94 -10.57
CA GLU A 52 -21.79 -12.28 -11.13
C GLU A 52 -20.73 -11.26 -10.69
N THR A 53 -21.05 -9.97 -10.75
CA THR A 53 -20.14 -8.92 -10.27
C THR A 53 -19.94 -9.00 -8.75
N VAL A 54 -20.97 -9.38 -7.98
CA VAL A 54 -20.83 -9.58 -6.52
C VAL A 54 -19.82 -10.68 -6.22
N GLU A 55 -19.94 -11.84 -6.89
CA GLU A 55 -19.04 -12.98 -6.70
C GLU A 55 -17.58 -12.63 -7.06
N VAL A 56 -17.38 -11.92 -8.18
CA VAL A 56 -16.05 -11.47 -8.59
C VAL A 56 -15.46 -10.48 -7.60
N ALA A 57 -16.24 -9.49 -7.16
CA ALA A 57 -15.79 -8.51 -6.17
C ALA A 57 -15.45 -9.15 -4.81
N ASP A 58 -16.24 -10.12 -4.35
CA ASP A 58 -15.97 -10.86 -3.11
C ASP A 58 -14.66 -11.65 -3.18
N ARG A 59 -14.37 -12.29 -4.31
CA ARG A 59 -13.09 -12.99 -4.51
C ARG A 59 -11.91 -12.01 -4.49
N ILE A 60 -12.00 -10.90 -5.22
CA ILE A 60 -10.91 -9.93 -5.28
C ILE A 60 -10.67 -9.30 -3.91
N LEU A 61 -11.72 -8.99 -3.15
CA LEU A 61 -11.58 -8.48 -1.77
C LEU A 61 -10.75 -9.39 -0.86
N LEU A 62 -10.83 -10.71 -1.01
CA LEU A 62 -9.99 -11.64 -0.25
C LEU A 62 -8.51 -11.56 -0.70
N GLU A 63 -8.28 -11.41 -2.00
CA GLU A 63 -6.95 -11.29 -2.59
C GLU A 63 -6.25 -10.00 -2.13
N GLU A 64 -6.92 -8.85 -2.18
CA GLU A 64 -6.34 -7.55 -1.80
C GLU A 64 -6.11 -7.43 -0.29
N ARG A 65 -7.01 -7.99 0.53
CA ARG A 65 -6.79 -8.06 1.99
C ARG A 65 -5.54 -8.87 2.31
N ALA A 66 -5.36 -10.01 1.66
CA ALA A 66 -4.18 -10.83 1.82
C ALA A 66 -2.92 -10.12 1.28
N ALA A 67 -3.02 -9.34 0.20
CA ALA A 67 -1.92 -8.55 -0.34
C ALA A 67 -1.50 -7.42 0.62
N ALA A 68 -2.46 -6.67 1.16
CA ALA A 68 -2.23 -5.64 2.18
C ALA A 68 -1.53 -6.23 3.43
N GLU A 69 -1.99 -7.38 3.92
CA GLU A 69 -1.37 -8.08 5.05
C GLU A 69 0.07 -8.53 4.74
N ARG A 70 0.30 -9.08 3.54
CA ARG A 70 1.65 -9.45 3.08
C ARG A 70 2.57 -8.24 3.03
N ILE A 71 2.12 -7.12 2.49
CA ILE A 71 2.94 -5.89 2.42
C ILE A 71 3.23 -5.36 3.82
N ALA A 72 2.23 -5.32 4.71
CA ALA A 72 2.42 -4.89 6.09
C ALA A 72 3.47 -5.75 6.83
N SER A 73 3.48 -7.07 6.60
CA SER A 73 4.48 -7.98 7.17
C SER A 73 5.93 -7.70 6.72
N LEU A 74 6.10 -6.94 5.64
CA LEU A 74 7.41 -6.58 5.08
C LEU A 74 7.90 -5.20 5.52
N PHE A 75 7.13 -4.46 6.34
CA PHE A 75 7.49 -3.09 6.72
C PHE A 75 8.84 -2.99 7.44
N ASP A 76 9.12 -3.85 8.41
CA ASP A 76 10.40 -3.84 9.11
C ASP A 76 11.57 -4.08 8.13
N ARG A 77 11.42 -5.04 7.22
CA ARG A 77 12.42 -5.31 6.18
C ARG A 77 12.60 -4.13 5.23
N ALA A 78 11.52 -3.43 4.88
CA ALA A 78 11.56 -2.26 4.03
C ALA A 78 12.25 -1.07 4.73
N VAL A 79 12.06 -0.92 6.04
CA VAL A 79 12.77 0.06 6.87
C VAL A 79 14.26 -0.25 6.89
N GLU A 80 14.66 -1.48 7.22
CA GLU A 80 16.07 -1.89 7.25
C GLU A 80 16.76 -1.67 5.91
N ALA A 81 16.10 -2.04 4.80
CA ALA A 81 16.64 -1.81 3.46
C ALA A 81 16.80 -0.31 3.16
N SER A 82 15.82 0.52 3.54
CA SER A 82 15.89 1.98 3.35
C SER A 82 17.01 2.62 4.17
N LEU A 83 17.22 2.17 5.41
CA LEU A 83 18.31 2.65 6.27
C LEU A 83 19.67 2.25 5.71
N GLY A 84 19.80 1.01 5.21
CA GLY A 84 20.99 0.53 4.52
C GLY A 84 21.35 1.37 3.29
N GLU A 85 20.37 1.73 2.45
CA GLU A 85 20.58 2.62 1.30
C GLU A 85 20.97 4.04 1.70
N ALA A 86 20.46 4.54 2.83
CA ALA A 86 20.85 5.84 3.39
C ALA A 86 22.23 5.83 4.09
N GLY A 87 22.90 4.67 4.16
CA GLY A 87 24.18 4.51 4.85
C GLY A 87 24.07 4.54 6.38
N VAL A 88 22.86 4.35 6.93
CA VAL A 88 22.61 4.26 8.37
C VAL A 88 22.71 2.80 8.79
N THR A 89 23.65 2.48 9.67
CA THR A 89 23.73 1.15 10.30
C THR A 89 22.86 1.15 11.56
N VAL A 90 21.86 0.27 11.62
CA VAL A 90 21.09 0.04 12.85
C VAL A 90 22.02 -0.67 13.84
N GLY A 91 22.44 0.06 14.87
CA GLY A 91 23.36 -0.44 15.89
C GLY A 91 22.81 -1.70 16.58
N GLY A 92 23.68 -2.69 16.74
CA GLY A 92 23.34 -4.07 17.10
C GLY A 92 22.49 -4.25 18.36
N VAL A 93 21.46 -5.10 18.22
CA VAL A 93 20.95 -5.89 19.34
C VAL A 93 21.73 -7.20 19.33
N SER A 94 22.67 -7.35 20.27
CA SER A 94 23.17 -8.68 20.63
C SER A 94 22.02 -9.46 21.26
N ALA A 95 21.68 -10.61 20.69
CA ALA A 95 20.82 -11.59 21.35
C ALA A 95 21.50 -12.09 22.63
N PRO A 96 20.77 -12.30 23.74
CA PRO A 96 21.34 -12.91 24.93
C PRO A 96 21.73 -14.36 24.61
N GLY A 97 22.95 -14.73 25.01
CA GLY A 97 23.48 -16.10 24.96
C GLY A 97 22.91 -17.01 26.03
#